data_AF-A0A844TWF3-F1
#
_entry.id   AF-A0A844TWF3-F1
#
_cell.length_a   1.000
_cell.length_b   1.000
_cell.length_c   1.000
_cell.angle_alpha   90.00
_cell.angle_beta   90.00
_cell.angle_gamma   90.00
#
_symmetry.space_group_name_H-M   'P 1'
#
loop_
_entity.id
_entity.type
_entity.pdbx_description
1 polymer ?
#
loop_
_entity_poly.entity_id
_entity_poly.type
_entity_poly.pdbx_seq_one_letter_code
_entity_poly.pdbx_strand_id
1 'polypeptide(L)' 'MKTRAMFDYARLVLENVSFDPKLFYKELRKAINHLLPYDVEQLSNWVNGYVQDKPELHDSLNLINA' A
#
# COMPACT_ATOMS: atom_id res chain seq x y z
N MET A 1 -14.96 -10.59 10.97
CA MET A 1 -14.13 -9.65 11.75
C MET A 1 -12.63 -9.72 11.47
N LYS A 2 -12.12 -10.59 10.57
CA LYS A 2 -10.68 -10.75 10.30
C LYS A 2 -10.10 -9.85 9.19
N THR A 3 -10.94 -9.35 8.27
CA THR A 3 -10.51 -8.58 7.09
C THR A 3 -9.95 -7.21 7.44
N ARG A 4 -10.59 -6.47 8.36
CA ARG A 4 -10.16 -5.13 8.78
C ARG A 4 -8.74 -5.11 9.37
N ALA A 5 -8.37 -6.15 10.12
CA ALA A 5 -7.06 -6.26 10.77
C ALA A 5 -5.89 -6.38 9.76
N MET A 6 -6.10 -7.09 8.64
CA MET A 6 -5.04 -7.28 7.63
C MET A 6 -4.81 -6.02 6.81
N PHE A 7 -5.88 -5.31 6.46
CA PHE A 7 -5.80 -3.99 5.85
C PHE A 7 -5.09 -2.98 6.77
N ASP A 8 -5.52 -2.89 8.03
CA ASP A 8 -4.92 -1.97 9.01
C ASP A 8 -3.44 -2.27 9.24
N TYR A 9 -3.08 -3.56 9.29
CA TYR A 9 -1.68 -3.99 9.38
C TYR A 9 -0.87 -3.58 8.16
N ALA A 10 -1.37 -3.81 6.93
CA ALA A 10 -0.68 -3.43 5.71
C ALA A 10 -0.44 -1.91 5.65
N ARG A 11 -1.45 -1.11 6.01
CA ARG A 11 -1.33 0.35 6.06
C ARG A 11 -0.29 0.80 7.08
N LEU A 12 -0.31 0.24 8.30
CA LEU A 12 0.67 0.57 9.34
C LEU A 12 2.11 0.26 8.89
N VAL A 13 2.32 -0.87 8.22
CA VAL A 13 3.64 -1.21 7.67
C VAL A 13 4.06 -0.18 6.63
N LEU A 14 3.18 0.16 5.69
CA LEU A 14 3.45 1.13 4.62
C LEU A 14 3.77 2.53 5.16
N GLU A 15 3.03 3.01 6.15
CA GLU A 15 3.30 4.27 6.84
C GLU A 15 4.69 4.25 7.50
N ASN A 16 5.02 3.16 8.20
CA ASN A 16 6.32 3.04 8.89
C ASN A 16 7.51 3.00 7.94
N VAL A 17 7.35 2.45 6.73
CA VAL A 17 8.43 2.35 5.74
C VAL A 17 8.42 3.46 4.70
N SER A 18 7.51 4.42 4.77
CA SER A 18 7.34 5.44 3.73
C SER A 18 8.52 6.42 3.60
N PHE A 19 9.49 6.35 4.51
CA PHE A 19 10.74 7.12 4.42
C PHE A 19 11.72 6.54 3.38
N ASP A 20 11.55 5.28 2.95
CA ASP A 20 12.37 4.63 1.92
C ASP A 20 11.47 4.16 0.77
N PRO A 21 11.49 4.86 -0.38
CA PRO A 21 10.68 4.50 -1.55
C PRO A 21 10.85 3.06 -2.03
N LYS A 22 12.07 2.52 -1.97
CA LYS A 22 12.35 1.15 -2.43
C LYS A 22 11.75 0.14 -1.46
N LEU A 23 11.80 0.42 -0.16
CA LEU A 23 11.18 -0.44 0.85
C LEU A 23 9.65 -0.35 0.79
N PHE A 24 9.10 0.85 0.64
CA PHE A 24 7.67 1.07 0.44
C PHE A 24 7.13 0.27 -0.74
N TYR A 25 7.78 0.34 -1.90
CA TYR A 25 7.41 -0.43 -3.09
C TYR A 25 7.38 -1.94 -2.82
N LYS A 26 8.39 -2.46 -2.11
CA LYS A 26 8.49 -3.89 -1.76
C LYS A 26 7.37 -4.34 -0.84
N GLU A 27 7.10 -3.58 0.23
CA GLU A 27 6.04 -3.93 1.18
C GLU A 27 4.64 -3.74 0.56
N LEU A 28 4.44 -2.74 -0.31
CA LEU A 28 3.19 -2.58 -1.05
C LEU A 28 2.92 -3.79 -1.95
N ARG A 29 3.93 -4.21 -2.73
CA ARG A 29 3.82 -5.41 -3.56
C ARG A 29 3.50 -6.66 -2.74
N LYS A 30 4.09 -6.78 -1.54
CA LYS A 30 3.81 -7.89 -0.64
C LYS A 30 2.39 -7.85 -0.09
N ALA A 31 1.90 -6.67 0.31
CA ALA A 31 0.54 -6.48 0.78
C ALA A 31 -0.49 -6.85 -0.30
N ILE A 32 -0.31 -6.38 -1.54
CA ILE A 32 -1.18 -6.71 -2.68
C ILE A 32 -1.29 -8.22 -2.91
N ASN A 33 -0.17 -8.96 -2.79
CA ASN A 33 -0.15 -10.41 -2.97
C ASN A 33 -0.77 -11.21 -1.81
N HIS A 34 -0.96 -10.61 -0.63
CA HIS A 34 -1.40 -11.30 0.58
C HIS A 34 -2.85 -10.96 0.97
N LEU A 35 -3.33 -9.79 0.57
CA LEU A 35 -4.67 -9.33 0.86
C LEU A 35 -5.72 -9.97 -0.06
N LEU A 36 -6.95 -10.05 0.43
CA LEU A 36 -8.09 -10.43 -0.39
C LEU A 36 -8.40 -9.31 -1.41
N PRO A 37 -9.02 -9.61 -2.56
CA PRO A 37 -9.28 -8.62 -3.60
C PRO A 37 -9.96 -7.34 -3.11
N TYR A 38 -10.95 -7.47 -2.22
CA TYR A 38 -11.65 -6.33 -1.62
C TYR A 38 -10.76 -5.45 -0.72
N ASP A 39 -9.80 -6.06 -0.02
CA ASP A 39 -8.84 -5.31 0.81
C ASP A 39 -7.74 -4.69 -0.06
N VAL A 40 -7.39 -5.32 -1.19
CA VAL A 40 -6.49 -4.74 -2.20
C VAL A 40 -7.11 -3.48 -2.81
N GLU A 41 -8.39 -3.51 -3.18
CA GLU A 41 -9.09 -2.33 -3.72
C GLU A 41 -9.07 -1.15 -2.73
N GLN A 42 -9.37 -1.42 -1.45
CA GLN A 42 -9.27 -0.41 -0.40
C GLN A 42 -7.83 0.10 -0.21
N LEU A 43 -6.83 -0.80 -0.26
CA LEU A 43 -5.42 -0.43 -0.14
C LEU A 43 -4.99 0.47 -1.30
N SER A 44 -5.38 0.14 -2.53
CA SER A 44 -5.08 0.95 -3.72
C SER A 44 -5.67 2.35 -3.62
N ASN A 45 -6.92 2.48 -3.18
CA ASN A 45 -7.55 3.78 -2.96
C ASN A 45 -6.82 4.60 -1.89
N TRP A 46 -6.41 3.96 -0.79
CA TRP A 46 -5.64 4.62 0.25
C TRP A 46 -4.25 5.06 -0.25
N VAL A 47 -3.51 4.19 -0.95
CA VAL A 47 -2.18 4.49 -1.50
C VAL A 47 -2.26 5.66 -2.47
N ASN A 48 -3.25 5.66 -3.38
CA ASN A 48 -3.45 6.75 -4.34
C ASN A 48 -3.55 8.12 -3.66
N GLY A 49 -4.24 8.22 -2.52
CA GLY A 49 -4.30 9.44 -1.72
C GLY A 49 -3.04 9.71 -0.91
N TYR A 50 -2.46 8.67 -0.29
CA TYR A 50 -1.30 8.80 0.60
C TYR A 50 -0.04 9.34 -0.08
N VAL A 51 0.14 8.99 -1.37
CA VAL A 51 1.32 9.38 -2.14
C VAL A 51 1.20 10.72 -2.85
N GLN A 52 0.02 11.37 -2.89
CA GLN A 52 -0.17 12.64 -3.61
C GLN A 52 0.85 13.72 -3.21
N ASP A 53 1.14 13.81 -1.91
CA ASP A 53 2.10 14.79 -1.35
C ASP A 53 3.52 14.20 -1.19
N LYS A 54 3.79 13.02 -1.79
CA LYS A 54 5.05 12.26 -1.66
C LYS A 54 5.54 11.81 -3.04
N PRO A 55 6.09 12.71 -3.85
CA PRO A 55 6.53 12.41 -5.21
C PRO A 55 7.54 11.26 -5.27
N GLU A 56 8.35 11.08 -4.22
CA GLU A 56 9.29 9.98 -4.08
C GLU A 56 8.62 8.59 -4.05
N LEU A 57 7.33 8.50 -3.74
CA LEU A 57 6.56 7.25 -3.70
C LEU A 57 5.72 7.01 -4.96
N HIS A 58 5.69 7.92 -5.93
CA HIS A 58 4.81 7.80 -7.10
C HIS A 58 5.09 6.56 -7.96
N ASP A 59 6.32 6.05 -7.99
CA ASP A 59 6.65 4.80 -8.70
C ASP A 59 5.83 3.60 -8.21
N SER A 60 5.37 3.66 -6.95
CA SER A 60 4.51 2.64 -6.33
C SER A 60 3.13 2.55 -6.98
N LEU A 61 2.67 3.62 -7.64
CA LEU A 61 1.38 3.67 -8.34
C LEU A 61 1.31 2.67 -9.50
N ASN A 62 2.47 2.31 -10.06
CA ASN A 62 2.57 1.28 -11.11
C ASN A 62 2.14 -0.11 -10.62
N LEU A 63 2.12 -0.36 -9.31
CA LEU A 63 1.67 -1.64 -8.75
C LEU A 63 0.14 -1.74 -8.61
N ILE A 64 -0.56 -0.61 -8.60
CA ILE A 64 -2.00 -0.56 -8.34
C ILE A 64 -2.84 -0.13 -9.55
N ASN A 65 -2.23 0.48 -10.56
CA ASN A 65 -2.86 0.88 -11.82
C ASN A 65 -2.64 -0.13 -12.97
N ALA A 66 -2.14 -1.33 -12.64
CA ALA A 66 -1.81 -2.40 -13.60
C ALA A 66 -2.97 -3.37 -13.83
#